data_AF-A0A2G9MYK0-F1
#
_entry.id   AF-A0A2G9MYK0-F1
#
_cell.length_a   1.000
_cell.length_b   1.000
_cell.length_c   1.000
_cell.angle_alpha   90.00
_cell.angle_beta   90.00
_cell.angle_gamma   90.00
#
_symmetry.space_group_name_H-M   'P 1'
#
loop_
_entity.id
_entity.type
_entity.pdbx_description
1 polymer ?
#
loop_
_entity_poly.entity_id
_entity_poly.type
_entity_poly.pdbx_seq_one_letter_code
_entity_poly.pdbx_strand_id
1 'polypeptide(L)'
;MLKLTPSLRKMLKKPLGKLLRGSTIIEFARRQKTIAAVGDATAALLLKHKIMPNLAVFDFHIQRKKAAKKAISLLKGNFKTPMRVKNTAGTI
;
A
#
# COMPACT_ATOMS: atom_id res chain seq x y z
N MET A 1 -9.65 -20.79 11.05
CA MET A 1 -8.78 -19.75 10.44
C MET A 1 -8.24 -20.29 9.12
N LEU A 2 -8.67 -19.74 7.99
CA LEU A 2 -8.17 -20.15 6.67
C LEU A 2 -6.67 -19.82 6.60
N LYS A 3 -5.83 -20.83 6.38
CA LYS A 3 -4.38 -20.69 6.27
C LYS A 3 -3.92 -21.24 4.92
N LEU A 4 -3.15 -20.43 4.22
CA LEU A 4 -2.45 -20.88 3.00
C LEU A 4 -1.48 -22.01 3.35
N THR A 5 -1.35 -22.98 2.44
CA THR A 5 -0.32 -24.01 2.53
C THR A 5 1.08 -23.36 2.47
N PRO A 6 2.12 -24.00 3.04
CA PRO A 6 3.48 -23.46 2.98
C PRO A 6 3.97 -23.17 1.56
N SER A 7 3.59 -24.01 0.59
CA SER A 7 3.92 -23.85 -0.83
C SER A 7 3.26 -22.62 -1.44
N LEU A 8 1.94 -22.46 -1.27
CA LEU A 8 1.19 -21.29 -1.73
C LEU A 8 1.72 -20.00 -1.08
N ARG A 9 2.03 -20.05 0.22
CA ARG A 9 2.61 -18.90 0.92
C ARG A 9 3.99 -18.52 0.39
N LYS A 10 4.82 -19.49 0.02
CA LYS A 10 6.13 -19.25 -0.60
C LYS A 10 5.97 -18.65 -2.00
N MET A 11 5.02 -19.15 -2.78
CA MET A 11 4.70 -18.63 -4.12
C MET A 11 4.23 -17.18 -4.06
N LEU A 12 3.23 -16.88 -3.22
CA LEU A 12 2.63 -15.56 -3.10
C LEU A 12 3.54 -14.51 -2.41
N LYS A 13 4.65 -14.95 -1.80
CA LYS A 13 5.69 -14.04 -1.31
C LYS A 13 6.56 -13.47 -2.43
N LYS A 14 6.59 -14.10 -3.60
CA LYS A 14 7.37 -13.59 -4.73
C LYS A 14 6.74 -12.29 -5.24
N PRO A 15 7.53 -11.26 -5.56
CA PRO A 15 7.00 -10.06 -6.21
C PRO A 15 6.25 -10.43 -7.49
N LEU A 16 5.05 -9.90 -7.67
CA LEU A 16 4.27 -10.06 -8.90
C LEU A 16 4.74 -9.16 -10.05
N GLY A 17 5.72 -8.29 -9.79
CA GLY A 17 6.25 -7.35 -10.75
C GLY A 17 7.63 -6.82 -10.33
N LYS A 18 8.08 -5.75 -11.01
CA LYS A 18 9.39 -5.16 -10.77
C LYS A 18 9.52 -4.65 -9.33
N LEU A 19 10.56 -5.09 -8.65
CA LEU A 19 10.90 -4.58 -7.32
C LEU A 19 11.66 -3.26 -7.45
N LEU A 20 11.06 -2.18 -6.96
CA LEU A 20 11.68 -0.85 -6.88
C LEU A 20 12.13 -0.57 -5.45
N ARG A 21 13.23 0.16 -5.27
CA ARG A 21 13.82 0.46 -3.96
C ARG A 21 14.30 1.90 -3.88
N GLY A 22 14.16 2.53 -2.72
CA GLY A 22 14.67 3.88 -2.48
C GLY A 22 14.08 4.92 -3.44
N SER A 23 14.94 5.79 -3.97
CA SER A 23 14.56 6.89 -4.87
C SER A 23 13.90 6.42 -6.18
N THR A 24 14.24 5.23 -6.66
CA THR A 24 13.71 4.68 -7.93
C THR A 24 12.18 4.54 -7.92
N ILE A 25 11.56 4.39 -6.74
CA ILE A 25 10.09 4.36 -6.59
C ILE A 25 9.49 5.71 -7.02
N ILE A 26 10.07 6.81 -6.55
CA ILE A 26 9.57 8.16 -6.81
C ILE A 26 9.79 8.53 -8.28
N GLU A 27 10.96 8.23 -8.83
CA GLU A 27 11.27 8.45 -10.24
C GLU A 27 10.32 7.68 -11.17
N PHE A 28 10.06 6.41 -10.84
CA PHE A 28 9.11 5.60 -11.59
C PHE A 28 7.70 6.18 -11.50
N ALA A 29 7.24 6.52 -10.29
CA ALA A 29 5.91 7.07 -10.04
C ALA A 29 5.66 8.37 -10.80
N ARG A 30 6.64 9.29 -10.87
CA ARG A 30 6.50 10.56 -11.61
C ARG A 30 6.24 10.41 -13.10
N ARG A 31 6.61 9.26 -13.69
CA ARG A 31 6.41 8.96 -15.11
C ARG A 31 5.08 8.26 -15.40
N GLN A 32 4.33 7.88 -14.35
CA GLN A 32 3.06 7.18 -14.53
C GLN A 32 1.91 8.19 -14.58
N LYS A 33 0.96 7.96 -15.50
CA LYS A 33 -0.30 8.72 -15.55
C LYS A 33 -1.30 8.27 -14.50
N THR A 34 -1.26 7.00 -14.13
CA THR A 34 -2.22 6.39 -13.20
C THR A 34 -1.48 5.55 -12.18
N ILE A 35 -1.78 5.75 -10.90
CA ILE A 35 -1.13 5.08 -9.78
C ILE A 35 -2.18 4.58 -8.80
N ALA A 36 -2.15 3.28 -8.52
CA ALA A 36 -2.81 2.67 -7.36
C ALA A 36 -1.75 2.31 -6.32
N ALA A 37 -1.87 2.86 -5.11
CA ALA A 37 -0.97 2.60 -4.00
C ALA A 37 -1.64 1.67 -2.99
N VAL A 38 -1.11 0.45 -2.84
CA VAL A 38 -1.59 -0.51 -1.85
C VAL A 38 -0.60 -0.59 -0.70
N GLY A 39 -1.09 -0.36 0.51
CA GLY A 39 -0.33 -0.37 1.75
C GLY A 39 0.14 1.01 2.20
N ASP A 40 0.06 1.22 3.51
CA ASP A 40 0.30 2.48 4.19
C ASP A 40 1.69 3.08 3.95
N ALA A 41 2.73 2.25 3.97
CA ALA A 41 4.11 2.71 3.77
C ALA A 41 4.31 3.31 2.37
N THR A 42 3.79 2.64 1.35
CA THR A 42 3.91 3.08 -0.05
C THR A 42 3.09 4.33 -0.30
N ALA A 43 1.83 4.35 0.14
CA ALA A 43 0.96 5.51 -0.03
C ALA A 43 1.53 6.75 0.70
N ALA A 44 1.98 6.62 1.95
CA ALA A 44 2.58 7.72 2.69
C ALA A 44 3.90 8.21 2.07
N LEU A 45 4.71 7.32 1.48
CA LEU A 45 5.94 7.70 0.79
C LEU A 45 5.64 8.58 -0.44
N LEU A 46 4.64 8.22 -1.24
CA LEU A 46 4.22 9.01 -2.41
C LEU A 46 3.71 10.39 -2.00
N LEU A 47 2.81 10.43 -1.00
CA LEU A 47 2.26 11.69 -0.48
C LEU A 47 3.34 12.62 0.09
N LYS A 48 4.33 12.07 0.81
CA LYS A 48 5.49 12.83 1.32
C LYS A 48 6.25 13.53 0.18
N HIS A 49 6.28 12.94 -1.02
CA HIS A 49 6.94 13.51 -2.21
C HIS A 49 5.98 14.26 -3.14
N LYS A 50 4.79 14.61 -2.64
CA LYS A 50 3.75 15.35 -3.37
C LYS A 50 3.25 14.63 -4.63
N ILE A 51 3.21 13.29 -4.58
CA ILE A 51 2.63 12.46 -5.64
C ILE A 51 1.31 11.91 -5.12
N MET A 52 0.20 12.33 -5.72
CA MET A 52 -1.14 11.87 -5.35
C MET A 52 -1.51 10.64 -6.18
N PRO A 53 -1.68 9.46 -5.56
CA PRO A 53 -2.18 8.30 -6.29
C PRO A 53 -3.68 8.47 -6.58
N ASN A 54 -4.14 7.92 -7.71
CA ASN A 54 -5.56 7.92 -8.07
C ASN A 54 -6.39 7.05 -7.12
N LEU A 55 -5.76 6.00 -6.58
CA LEU A 55 -6.34 5.10 -5.61
C LEU A 55 -5.31 4.80 -4.52
N ALA A 56 -5.73 4.87 -3.26
CA ALA A 56 -4.93 4.37 -2.15
C ALA A 56 -5.75 3.37 -1.31
N VAL A 57 -5.15 2.24 -1.00
CA VAL A 57 -5.71 1.22 -0.10
C VAL A 57 -4.81 1.15 1.12
N PHE A 58 -5.37 1.45 2.30
CA PHE A 58 -4.64 1.53 3.56
C PHE A 58 -5.50 1.01 4.72
N ASP A 59 -4.85 0.43 5.73
CA ASP A 59 -5.49 -0.16 6.91
C ASP A 59 -4.88 0.33 8.24
N PHE A 60 -4.00 1.35 8.18
CA PHE A 60 -3.25 1.88 9.33
C PHE A 60 -2.28 0.89 9.96
N HIS A 61 -1.86 -0.15 9.22
CA HIS A 61 -0.85 -1.10 9.64
C HIS A 61 0.29 -1.22 8.61
N ILE A 62 1.53 -1.24 9.10
CA ILE A 62 2.73 -1.50 8.33
C ILE A 62 3.39 -2.73 8.91
N GLN A 63 3.62 -3.76 8.08
CA GLN A 63 4.20 -5.02 8.51
C GLN A 63 3.48 -5.62 9.74
N ARG A 64 2.15 -5.51 9.77
CA ARG A 64 1.26 -5.96 10.87
C ARG A 64 1.41 -5.21 12.20
N LYS A 65 2.19 -4.13 12.22
CA LYS A 65 2.29 -3.21 13.36
C LYS A 65 1.51 -1.94 13.03
N LYS A 66 1.00 -1.27 14.04
CA LYS A 66 0.34 0.04 13.87
C LYS A 66 1.28 1.01 13.13
N ALA A 67 0.78 1.67 12.09
CA ALA A 67 1.54 2.65 11.35
C ALA A 67 1.95 3.85 12.25
N ALA A 68 3.09 4.45 11.95
CA ALA A 68 3.55 5.64 12.67
C ALA A 68 2.55 6.80 12.51
N LYS A 69 2.41 7.64 13.56
CA LYS A 69 1.48 8.79 13.56
C LYS A 69 1.63 9.67 12.32
N LYS A 70 2.86 9.90 11.87
CA LYS A 70 3.17 10.69 10.67
C LYS A 70 2.56 10.10 9.39
N ALA A 71 2.62 8.79 9.21
CA ALA A 71 2.03 8.12 8.05
C ALA A 71 0.49 8.20 8.11
N ILE A 72 -0.10 7.93 9.28
CA ILE A 72 -1.55 8.03 9.47
C ILE A 72 -2.05 9.47 9.19
N SER A 73 -1.32 10.48 9.67
CA SER A 73 -1.66 11.89 9.44
C SER A 73 -1.61 12.27 7.96
N LEU A 74 -0.58 11.82 7.23
CA LEU A 74 -0.51 12.02 5.77
C LEU A 74 -1.71 11.40 5.06
N LEU A 75 -2.04 10.14 5.38
CA LEU A 75 -3.16 9.43 4.77
C LEU A 75 -4.50 10.14 5.06
N LYS A 76 -4.80 10.43 6.33
CA LYS A 76 -6.04 11.11 6.71
C LYS A 76 -6.15 12.53 6.17
N GLY A 77 -5.03 13.25 6.08
CA GLY A 77 -4.99 14.62 5.57
C GLY A 77 -5.27 14.71 4.07
N ASN A 78 -4.84 13.72 3.30
CA ASN A 78 -5.01 13.70 1.84
C ASN A 78 -6.27 12.92 1.39
N PHE A 79 -6.72 11.93 2.16
CA PHE A 79 -7.93 11.15 1.90
C PHE A 79 -9.00 11.41 2.96
N LYS A 80 -9.74 12.52 2.81
CA LYS A 80 -10.72 12.98 3.81
C LYS A 80 -11.96 12.10 3.90
N THR A 81 -12.40 11.53 2.77
CA THR A 81 -13.63 10.73 2.66
C THR A 81 -13.33 9.33 2.11
N PRO A 82 -12.62 8.47 2.87
CA PRO A 82 -12.29 7.14 2.41
C PRO A 82 -13.53 6.24 2.39
N MET A 83 -13.69 5.46 1.32
CA MET A 83 -14.65 4.36 1.29
C MET A 83 -14.18 3.25 2.25
N ARG A 84 -15.04 2.87 3.19
CA ARG A 84 -14.75 1.76 4.10
C ARG A 84 -15.20 0.45 3.48
N VAL A 85 -14.27 -0.49 3.36
CA VAL A 85 -14.53 -1.84 2.83
C VAL A 85 -14.04 -2.88 3.83
N LYS A 86 -14.68 -4.04 3.84
CA LYS A 86 -14.27 -5.20 4.65
C LYS A 86 -13.94 -6.35 3.71
N ASN A 87 -12.69 -6.78 3.67
CA ASN A 87 -12.31 -8.01 2.99
C ASN A 87 -12.41 -9.18 3.96
N THR A 88 -13.42 -10.03 3.79
CA THR A 88 -13.57 -11.24 4.61
C THR A 88 -12.48 -12.27 4.29
N ALA A 89 -12.16 -13.14 5.26
CA ALA A 89 -11.14 -14.16 5.01
C ALA A 89 -11.65 -15.20 3.99
N GLY A 90 -10.82 -15.53 3.00
CA GLY A 90 -11.19 -16.50 1.96
C GLY A 90 -12.09 -15.95 0.86
N THR A 91 -12.35 -14.66 0.86
CA THR A 91 -12.99 -13.93 -0.24
C THR A 91 -11.95 -13.01 -0.87
N ILE A 92 -12.00 -12.85 -2.20
CA ILE A 92 -11.13 -11.98 -3.03
C ILE A 92 -9.62 -12.17 -2.80
#